data_AF-A0A2S0UKF3-F1
#
_entry.id   AF-A0A2S0UKF3-F1
#
_cell.length_a   1.000
_cell.length_b   1.000
_cell.length_c   1.000
_cell.angle_alpha   90.00
_cell.angle_beta   90.00
_cell.angle_gamma   90.00
#
_symmetry.space_group_name_H-M   'P 1'
#
loop_
_entity.id
_entity.type
_entity.pdbx_description
1 polymer ?
#
loop_
_entity_poly.entity_id
_entity_poly.type
_entity_poly.pdbx_seq_one_letter_code
_entity_poly.pdbx_strand_id
1 'polypeptide(L)'
;MDLKHRLISAFLLAALVASAFGRAELGADTEASVLWSPAFRAAFLPALALGWLAAPWFGRAGAMGWAVAGALVLGITLGTGGVLALLPGMGLLPDLPRQPLSLAALAFAAGAVQVLGLRRQSRK
;
A
#
# COMPACT_ATOMS: atom_id res chain seq x y z
N MET A 1 -18.33 -5.33 -5.75
CA MET A 1 -17.35 -6.14 -4.97
C MET A 1 -18.03 -6.57 -3.69
N ASP A 2 -17.83 -7.80 -3.21
CA ASP A 2 -18.38 -8.20 -1.90
C ASP A 2 -17.61 -7.48 -0.77
N LEU A 3 -18.30 -7.18 0.33
CA LEU A 3 -17.80 -6.37 1.45
C LEU A 3 -16.57 -7.00 2.08
N LYS A 4 -16.60 -8.32 2.35
CA LYS A 4 -15.49 -9.06 2.94
C LYS A 4 -14.22 -8.92 2.09
N HIS A 5 -14.36 -9.08 0.77
CA HIS A 5 -13.23 -8.96 -0.15
C HIS A 5 -12.68 -7.53 -0.19
N ARG A 6 -13.56 -6.53 -0.11
CA ARG A 6 -13.16 -5.12 -0.03
C ARG A 6 -12.36 -4.82 1.22
N LEU A 7 -12.79 -5.34 2.37
CA LEU A 7 -12.06 -5.21 3.63
C LEU A 7 -10.69 -5.87 3.55
N ILE A 8 -10.61 -7.10 3.03
CA ILE A 8 -9.33 -7.83 2.90
C ILE A 8 -8.36 -7.06 2.00
N SER A 9 -8.80 -6.61 0.81
CA SER A 9 -7.96 -5.85 -0.11
C SER A 9 -7.52 -4.51 0.51
N ALA A 10 -8.43 -3.77 1.13
CA ALA A 10 -8.11 -2.50 1.77
C ALA A 10 -7.12 -2.67 2.92
N PHE A 11 -7.30 -3.70 3.76
CA PHE A 11 -6.40 -3.97 4.88
C PHE A 11 -5.01 -4.40 4.41
N LEU A 12 -4.92 -5.23 3.37
CA LEU A 12 -3.64 -5.60 2.75
C LEU A 12 -2.92 -4.39 2.16
N LEU A 13 -3.63 -3.53 1.43
CA LEU A 13 -3.07 -2.28 0.91
C LEU A 13 -2.57 -1.40 2.04
N ALA A 14 -3.39 -1.20 3.08
CA ALA A 14 -3.04 -0.39 4.23
C ALA A 14 -1.79 -0.89 4.93
N ALA A 15 -1.74 -2.18 5.26
CA ALA A 15 -0.63 -2.79 5.98
C ALA A 15 0.68 -2.70 5.17
N LEU A 16 0.65 -2.94 3.86
CA LEU A 16 1.85 -2.95 3.03
C LEU A 16 2.33 -1.54 2.67
N VAL A 17 1.42 -0.60 2.41
CA VAL A 17 1.78 0.82 2.21
C VAL A 17 2.31 1.42 3.51
N ALA A 18 1.65 1.20 4.64
CA ALA A 18 2.14 1.64 5.94
C ALA A 18 3.50 1.00 6.28
N SER A 19 3.70 -0.27 5.91
CA SER A 19 5.00 -0.92 6.07
C SER A 19 6.10 -0.27 5.21
N ALA A 20 5.77 0.18 4.00
CA ALA A 20 6.71 0.91 3.16
C ALA A 20 7.16 2.23 3.81
N PHE A 21 6.23 2.97 4.42
CA PHE A 21 6.55 4.19 5.18
C PHE A 21 7.33 3.92 6.47
N GLY A 22 6.94 2.90 7.23
CA GLY A 22 7.69 2.53 8.43
C GLY A 22 9.10 2.03 8.11
N ARG A 23 9.30 1.37 6.96
CA ARG A 23 10.66 1.05 6.47
C ARG A 23 11.42 2.30 6.05
N ALA A 24 10.76 3.25 5.40
CA ALA A 24 11.38 4.53 5.06
C ALA A 24 11.89 5.27 6.31
N GLU A 25 11.14 5.24 7.41
CA GLU A 25 11.55 5.79 8.72
C GLU A 25 12.72 5.02 9.34
N LEU A 26 12.67 3.68 9.35
CA LEU A 26 13.67 2.83 10.02
C LEU A 26 15.02 2.75 9.28
N GLY A 27 15.13 3.24 8.06
CA GLY A 27 16.41 3.20 7.36
C GLY A 27 16.86 1.78 7.04
N ALA A 28 18.16 1.54 7.21
CA ALA A 28 18.79 0.23 7.04
C ALA A 28 18.58 -0.72 8.24
N ASP A 29 17.88 -0.29 9.30
CA ASP A 29 17.62 -1.14 10.47
C ASP A 29 16.54 -2.19 10.15
N THR A 30 17.00 -3.41 9.88
CA THR A 30 16.15 -4.55 9.56
C THR A 30 15.68 -5.29 10.81
N GLU A 31 16.35 -5.11 11.95
CA GLU A 31 16.02 -5.74 13.23
C GLU A 31 14.83 -5.03 13.90
N ALA A 32 14.69 -3.72 13.67
CA ALA A 32 13.54 -2.97 14.10
C ALA A 32 12.25 -3.43 13.39
N SER A 33 11.22 -3.64 14.19
CA SER A 33 9.89 -4.00 13.71
C SER A 33 9.10 -2.78 13.25
N VAL A 34 8.69 -2.82 11.98
CA VAL A 34 7.95 -1.75 11.30
C VAL A 34 6.62 -1.41 11.99
N LEU A 35 5.99 -2.39 12.64
CA LEU A 35 4.69 -2.21 13.31
C LEU A 35 4.75 -1.21 14.48
N TRP A 36 5.93 -1.03 15.06
CA TRP A 36 6.15 -0.11 16.18
C TRP A 36 6.62 1.27 15.72
N SER A 37 6.91 1.43 14.43
CA SER A 37 7.34 2.72 13.88
C SER A 37 6.19 3.76 13.91
N PRO A 38 6.46 5.00 14.34
CA PRO A 38 5.51 6.10 14.27
C PRO A 38 4.90 6.28 12.88
N ALA A 39 5.71 6.17 11.82
CA ALA A 39 5.26 6.33 10.44
C ALA A 39 4.27 5.24 10.04
N PHE A 40 4.48 3.98 10.44
CA PHE A 40 3.50 2.91 10.17
C PHE A 40 2.13 3.24 10.78
N ARG A 41 2.11 3.65 12.05
CA ARG A 41 0.87 3.95 12.77
C ARG A 41 0.13 5.14 12.15
N ALA A 42 0.87 6.18 11.80
CA ALA A 42 0.31 7.37 11.14
C ALA A 42 -0.17 7.06 9.71
N ALA A 43 0.52 6.19 8.97
CA ALA A 43 0.20 5.84 7.60
C ALA A 43 -1.00 4.89 7.46
N PHE A 44 -1.27 4.08 8.48
CA PHE A 44 -2.22 2.98 8.37
C PHE A 44 -3.64 3.43 8.03
N LEU A 45 -4.18 4.39 8.78
CA LEU A 45 -5.54 4.90 8.56
C LEU A 45 -5.73 5.59 7.19
N PRO A 46 -4.87 6.53 6.76
CA PRO A 46 -5.00 7.14 5.43
C PRO A 46 -4.84 6.09 4.31
N ALA A 47 -3.89 5.16 4.45
CA ALA A 47 -3.72 4.08 3.47
C ALA A 47 -4.93 3.14 3.43
N LEU A 48 -5.58 2.87 4.57
CA LEU A 48 -6.81 2.08 4.65
C LEU A 48 -7.98 2.78 3.97
N ALA A 49 -8.16 4.08 4.21
CA ALA A 49 -9.21 4.87 3.58
C ALA A 49 -9.04 4.91 2.05
N LEU A 50 -7.84 5.21 1.57
CA LEU A 50 -7.53 5.23 0.14
C LEU A 50 -7.61 3.82 -0.48
N GLY A 51 -7.09 2.81 0.22
CA GLY A 51 -7.17 1.41 -0.18
C GLY A 51 -8.61 0.91 -0.29
N TRP A 52 -9.51 1.35 0.60
CA TRP A 52 -10.93 1.06 0.52
C TRP A 52 -11.59 1.61 -0.74
N LEU A 53 -11.22 2.83 -1.15
CA LEU A 53 -11.71 3.47 -2.37
C LEU A 53 -11.13 2.82 -3.63
N ALA A 54 -9.87 2.39 -3.59
CA ALA A 54 -9.16 1.77 -4.70
C ALA A 54 -9.51 0.27 -4.89
N ALA A 55 -9.86 -0.45 -3.82
CA ALA A 55 -10.09 -1.89 -3.83
C ALA A 55 -11.02 -2.42 -4.95
N PRO A 56 -12.12 -1.75 -5.33
CA PRO A 56 -13.01 -2.21 -6.42
C PRO A 56 -12.36 -2.25 -7.81
N TRP A 57 -11.26 -1.53 -8.01
CA TRP A 57 -10.61 -1.36 -9.31
C TRP A 57 -9.59 -2.47 -9.63
N PHE A 58 -9.22 -3.28 -8.63
CA PHE A 58 -8.31 -4.40 -8.79
C PHE A 58 -8.99 -5.63 -9.43
N GLY A 59 -8.17 -6.49 -10.03
CA GLY A 59 -8.57 -7.76 -10.61
C GLY A 59 -8.87 -7.71 -12.10
N ARG A 60 -8.67 -6.57 -12.79
CA ARG A 60 -8.80 -6.50 -14.25
C ARG A 60 -7.73 -7.37 -14.92
N ALA A 61 -8.11 -8.19 -15.90
CA ALA A 61 -7.17 -9.04 -16.63
C ALA A 61 -6.29 -8.26 -17.63
N GLY A 62 -5.18 -8.87 -18.04
CA GLY A 62 -4.27 -8.32 -19.05
C GLY A 62 -3.32 -7.24 -18.54
N ALA A 63 -2.43 -6.76 -19.42
CA ALA A 63 -1.38 -5.79 -19.10
C ALA A 63 -1.94 -4.47 -18.55
N MET A 64 -3.06 -3.99 -19.10
CA MET A 64 -3.75 -2.80 -18.61
C MET A 64 -4.22 -2.95 -17.16
N GLY A 65 -4.67 -4.14 -16.75
CA GLY A 65 -5.06 -4.38 -15.36
C GLY A 65 -3.89 -4.29 -14.38
N TRP A 66 -2.73 -4.79 -14.77
CA TRP A 66 -1.49 -4.64 -14.01
C TRP A 66 -1.00 -3.20 -13.94
N ALA A 67 -1.10 -2.44 -15.03
CA ALA A 67 -0.79 -1.02 -15.05
C ALA A 67 -1.70 -0.22 -14.10
N VAL A 68 -3.01 -0.51 -14.11
CA VAL A 68 -3.98 0.10 -13.18
C VAL A 68 -3.66 -0.25 -11.73
N ALA A 69 -3.34 -1.52 -11.44
CA ALA A 69 -2.95 -1.94 -10.08
C ALA A 69 -1.71 -1.18 -9.58
N GLY A 70 -0.68 -1.04 -10.41
CA GLY A 70 0.51 -0.23 -10.11
C GLY A 70 0.15 1.23 -9.84
N ALA A 71 -0.63 1.85 -10.74
CA ALA A 71 -1.06 3.23 -10.60
C ALA A 71 -1.89 3.48 -9.33
N LEU A 72 -2.76 2.54 -8.95
CA LEU A 72 -3.55 2.64 -7.72
C LEU A 72 -2.68 2.57 -6.48
N VAL A 73 -1.71 1.65 -6.43
CA VAL A 73 -0.78 1.56 -5.29
C VAL A 73 0.08 2.82 -5.20
N LEU A 74 0.56 3.34 -6.33
CA LEU A 74 1.26 4.62 -6.37
C LEU A 74 0.37 5.76 -5.86
N GLY A 75 -0.88 5.84 -6.33
CA GLY A 75 -1.84 6.84 -5.87
C GLY A 75 -2.14 6.77 -4.37
N ILE A 76 -2.31 5.56 -3.83
CA ILE A 76 -2.48 5.34 -2.38
C ILE A 76 -1.23 5.79 -1.63
N THR A 77 -0.04 5.44 -2.13
CA THR A 77 1.23 5.79 -1.50
C THR A 77 1.44 7.30 -1.49
N LEU A 78 1.24 7.98 -2.63
CA LEU A 78 1.33 9.43 -2.74
C LEU A 78 0.29 10.14 -1.87
N GLY A 79 -0.97 9.67 -1.88
CA GLY A 79 -2.02 10.24 -1.04
C GLY A 79 -1.72 10.07 0.46
N THR A 80 -1.24 8.88 0.86
CA THR A 80 -0.82 8.60 2.24
C THR A 80 0.37 9.48 2.64
N GLY A 81 1.40 9.55 1.81
CA GLY A 81 2.58 10.39 2.06
C GLY A 81 2.24 11.88 2.09
N GLY A 82 1.28 12.33 1.28
CA GLY A 82 0.75 13.70 1.34
C GLY A 82 0.08 14.01 2.67
N VAL A 83 -0.71 13.08 3.22
CA VAL A 83 -1.30 13.21 4.57
C VAL A 83 -0.20 13.22 5.64
N LEU A 84 0.78 12.32 5.55
CA LEU A 84 1.90 12.27 6.49
C LEU A 84 2.76 13.55 6.46
N ALA A 85 2.94 14.16 5.29
CA ALA A 85 3.71 15.40 5.16
C ALA A 85 3.10 16.59 5.92
N LEU A 86 1.82 16.51 6.32
CA LEU A 86 1.18 17.48 7.20
C LEU A 86 1.59 17.32 8.68
N LEU A 87 2.21 16.19 9.04
CA LEU A 87 2.69 15.91 10.39
C LEU A 87 4.18 16.28 10.52
N PRO A 88 4.60 16.93 11.61
CA PRO A 88 6.01 17.29 11.82
C PRO A 88 6.92 16.07 11.78
N GLY A 89 7.98 16.11 10.97
CA GLY A 89 8.98 15.05 10.88
C GLY A 89 8.59 13.82 10.06
N MET A 90 7.44 13.84 9.38
CA MET A 90 6.87 12.67 8.67
C MET A 90 6.89 12.78 7.14
N GLY A 91 7.74 13.67 6.60
CA GLY A 91 7.93 13.87 5.15
C GLY A 91 8.74 12.76 4.47
N LEU A 92 8.35 11.50 4.63
CA LEU A 92 9.13 10.30 4.24
C LEU A 92 8.97 9.86 2.77
N LEU A 93 8.08 10.54 2.02
CA LEU A 93 7.81 10.21 0.62
C LEU A 93 9.09 10.24 -0.28
N PRO A 94 10.04 11.18 -0.10
CA PRO A 94 11.29 11.19 -0.87
C PRO A 94 12.26 10.05 -0.52
N ASP A 95 12.09 9.39 0.63
CA ASP A 95 12.97 8.33 1.11
C ASP A 95 12.52 6.93 0.69
N LEU A 96 11.22 6.75 0.39
CA LEU A 96 10.68 5.51 -0.17
C LEU A 96 11.48 4.92 -1.35
N PRO A 97 11.86 5.68 -2.40
CA PRO A 97 12.59 5.11 -3.53
C PRO A 97 14.03 4.71 -3.19
N ARG A 98 14.58 5.19 -2.06
CA ARG A 98 15.94 4.85 -1.60
C ARG A 98 15.96 3.53 -0.82
N GLN A 99 14.79 3.01 -0.47
CA GLN A 99 14.59 1.88 0.43
C GLN A 99 14.11 0.65 -0.36
N PRO A 100 14.97 -0.34 -0.65
CA PRO A 100 14.59 -1.48 -1.48
C PRO A 100 13.45 -2.30 -0.86
N LEU A 101 13.41 -2.41 0.48
CA LEU A 101 12.34 -3.10 1.19
C LEU A 101 10.99 -2.36 1.11
N SER A 102 11.00 -1.02 1.09
CA SER A 102 9.79 -0.22 0.86
C SER A 102 9.25 -0.45 -0.54
N LEU A 103 10.11 -0.41 -1.56
CA LEU A 103 9.71 -0.70 -2.94
C LEU A 103 9.17 -2.12 -3.11
N ALA A 104 9.81 -3.11 -2.48
CA ALA A 104 9.35 -4.48 -2.47
C ALA A 104 7.96 -4.63 -1.82
N ALA A 105 7.71 -3.95 -0.70
CA ALA A 105 6.40 -3.95 -0.05
C ALA A 105 5.30 -3.35 -0.95
N LEU A 106 5.58 -2.25 -1.64
CA LEU A 106 4.64 -1.63 -2.59
C LEU A 106 4.37 -2.51 -3.80
N ALA A 107 5.42 -3.10 -4.39
CA ALA A 107 5.27 -4.04 -5.50
C ALA A 107 4.46 -5.28 -5.10
N PHE A 108 4.71 -5.81 -3.90
CA PHE A 108 3.93 -6.92 -3.35
C PHE A 108 2.48 -6.52 -3.08
N ALA A 109 2.21 -5.31 -2.62
CA ALA A 109 0.84 -4.82 -2.43
C ALA A 109 0.06 -4.81 -3.75
N ALA A 110 0.68 -4.29 -4.82
CA ALA A 110 0.08 -4.29 -6.15
C ALA A 110 -0.18 -5.72 -6.63
N GLY A 111 0.82 -6.60 -6.52
CA GLY A 111 0.71 -7.99 -6.97
C GLY A 111 -0.30 -8.81 -6.20
N ALA A 112 -0.24 -8.82 -4.87
CA ALA A 112 -1.11 -9.61 -4.02
C ALA A 112 -2.58 -9.25 -4.21
N VAL A 113 -2.90 -7.95 -4.20
CA VAL A 113 -4.29 -7.47 -4.31
C VAL A 113 -4.82 -7.67 -5.73
N GLN A 114 -3.97 -7.49 -6.75
CA GLN A 114 -4.33 -7.78 -8.13
C GLN A 114 -4.60 -9.27 -8.36
N VAL A 115 -3.75 -10.16 -7.84
CA VAL A 115 -3.95 -11.62 -7.93
C VAL A 115 -5.21 -12.06 -7.19
N LEU A 116 -5.47 -11.51 -6.00
CA LEU A 116 -6.72 -11.77 -5.27
C LEU A 116 -7.94 -11.34 -6.09
N GLY A 117 -7.87 -10.17 -6.73
CA GLY A 117 -8.92 -9.67 -7.63
C GLY A 117 -9.15 -10.60 -8.83
N LEU A 118 -8.07 -11.05 -9.49
CA LEU A 118 -8.13 -11.94 -10.65
C LEU A 118 -8.73 -13.30 -10.27
N ARG A 119 -8.24 -13.93 -9.19
CA ARG A 119 -8.77 -15.22 -8.70
C ARG A 119 -10.27 -15.16 -8.41
N ARG A 120 -10.75 -14.00 -7.96
CA ARG A 120 -12.17 -13.79 -7.72
C ARG A 120 -12.98 -13.69 -9.01
N GLN A 121 -12.46 -13.02 -10.04
CA GLN A 121 -13.14 -12.93 -11.33
C GLN A 121 -13.25 -14.30 -12.00
N SER A 122 -12.23 -15.15 -11.88
CA SER A 122 -12.25 -16.51 -12.45
C SER A 122 -13.19 -17.49 -11.73
N ARG A 123 -13.68 -17.16 -10.54
CA ARG A 123 -14.62 -17.99 -9.75
C ARG A 123 -16.08 -17.59 -9.92
N LYS A 124 -16.34 -16.53 -10.69
CA LYS A 124 -17.68 -16.10 -11.07
C LYS A 124 -18.03 -16.64 -12.45
#